data_AF-A0A7J6SZ96-F1
#
_entry.id   AF-A0A7J6SZ96-F1
#
_cell.length_a   1.000
_cell.length_b   1.000
_cell.length_c   1.000
_cell.angle_alpha   90.00
_cell.angle_beta   90.00
_cell.angle_gamma   90.00
#
_symmetry.space_group_name_H-M   'P 1'
#
loop_
_entity.id
_entity.type
_entity.pdbx_description
1 polymer ?
#
loop_
_entity_poly.entity_id
_entity_poly.type
_entity_poly.pdbx_seq_one_letter_code
_entity_poly.pdbx_strand_id
1 'polypeptide(L)'
;MSSSDNSTSSSPSPAAAAVSMLEQLQKVALRARDQAEDVGDDIRVGAGRPATPKATFDRIKVGMRCQVEPFQRRGEIAYIQPNHCGLGTWVGVKLDEPCENPRQDGTFLDGRRYFETDPGYALWTRPEAVSCGPEFTPIDPFADLSSSSDEEKDIDYVDLGTLAIQRALRDAGISGQDIEAAYAGYVYGDSTCGQRVIYQAIGCTGIPAPTHIGPLFSTGASALFLGRQAISAGMADVCLVVGFEKMERGSLSSKYTDRTDPLDRHMVEMASMRGLAVAPAPPQLFGNAGIEHMEKYGTTERQLACIASKNHNHSANNPYSQFRDHYTVDQVLASPKVFGPLTKLQCCPTSDGAAACVLMSDKAARKYGLLDQAVEVAGMSLVADTPATFTTKSCMDVVGRDMTKKAITGVLAQTGLKMGDFQVVELHDCFSANELITTEALGLCKEGQAGPLNEKGKFTYGSDNICVINPSGGLISKGHPLGATGLAQCCELVWQLRGCADKRQVPAVRNALQHNLGLGGACVVAAYRKVNNAPPTRALPSDPSVLESWEKEGVNLETLESRLSTRESDVDYPLIAWVPE
;
A
#
# COMPACT_ATOMS: atom_id res chain seq x y z
N MET A 1 -62.64 16.32 -41.82
CA MET A 1 -61.36 16.21 -42.55
C MET A 1 -60.37 17.11 -41.82
N SER A 2 -59.20 16.67 -41.38
CA SER A 2 -58.59 15.33 -41.46
C SER A 2 -57.66 15.14 -40.25
N SER A 3 -57.56 13.89 -39.77
CA SER A 3 -56.63 13.48 -38.72
C SER A 3 -55.18 13.45 -39.22
N SER A 4 -54.24 13.65 -38.30
CA SER A 4 -52.86 13.18 -38.44
C SER A 4 -52.29 12.86 -37.06
N ASP A 5 -52.23 11.57 -36.73
CA ASP A 5 -51.48 11.08 -35.57
C ASP A 5 -50.00 11.41 -35.72
N ASN A 6 -49.30 11.60 -34.60
CA ASN A 6 -47.84 11.54 -34.61
C ASN A 6 -47.34 10.86 -33.33
N SER A 7 -47.14 9.55 -33.43
CA SER A 7 -46.57 8.73 -32.36
C SER A 7 -45.06 8.97 -32.23
N THR A 8 -44.61 9.45 -31.08
CA THR A 8 -43.19 9.45 -30.71
C THR A 8 -42.92 8.40 -29.64
N SER A 9 -42.14 7.37 -30.01
CA SER A 9 -41.66 6.35 -29.09
C SER A 9 -40.56 6.92 -28.20
N SER A 10 -40.81 7.03 -26.89
CA SER A 10 -39.78 7.37 -25.92
C SER A 10 -38.92 6.14 -25.59
N SER A 11 -37.62 6.21 -25.88
CA SER A 11 -36.64 5.32 -25.26
C SER A 11 -36.51 5.65 -23.77
N PRO A 12 -36.35 4.65 -22.88
CA PRO A 12 -36.12 4.92 -21.46
C PRO A 12 -34.78 5.64 -21.26
N SER A 13 -34.70 6.52 -20.26
CA SER A 13 -33.43 7.18 -19.94
C SER A 13 -32.40 6.17 -19.42
N PRO A 14 -31.08 6.43 -19.57
CA PRO A 14 -30.03 5.50 -19.12
C PRO A 14 -30.15 5.13 -17.63
N ALA A 15 -30.64 6.04 -16.79
CA ALA A 15 -30.89 5.79 -15.37
C ALA A 15 -32.02 4.76 -15.14
N ALA A 16 -33.09 4.80 -15.93
CA ALA A 16 -34.20 3.85 -15.81
C ALA A 16 -33.80 2.43 -16.26
N ALA A 17 -32.91 2.32 -17.25
CA ALA A 17 -32.36 1.04 -17.69
C ALA A 17 -31.48 0.39 -16.61
N ALA A 18 -30.64 1.18 -15.93
CA ALA A 18 -29.76 0.69 -14.86
C ALA A 18 -30.57 0.18 -13.63
N VAL A 19 -31.61 0.89 -13.22
CA VAL A 19 -32.48 0.49 -12.10
C VAL A 19 -33.23 -0.82 -12.42
N SER A 20 -33.76 -0.96 -13.64
CA SER A 20 -34.44 -2.19 -14.08
C SER A 20 -33.52 -3.43 -14.06
N MET A 21 -32.25 -3.26 -14.38
CA MET A 21 -31.26 -4.35 -14.38
C MET A 21 -30.88 -4.78 -12.96
N LEU A 22 -30.78 -3.85 -12.01
CA LEU A 22 -30.56 -4.14 -10.59
C LEU A 22 -31.73 -4.91 -9.95
N GLU A 23 -32.98 -4.55 -10.26
CA GLU A 23 -34.15 -5.29 -9.77
C GLU A 23 -34.23 -6.73 -10.31
N GLN A 24 -33.75 -6.98 -11.52
CA GLN A 24 -33.69 -8.34 -12.08
C GLN A 24 -32.63 -9.20 -11.37
N LEU A 25 -31.45 -8.64 -11.07
CA LEU A 25 -30.38 -9.34 -10.35
C LEU A 25 -30.79 -9.73 -8.92
N GLN A 26 -31.50 -8.85 -8.19
CA GLN A 26 -32.02 -9.17 -6.85
C GLN A 26 -33.04 -10.32 -6.86
N LYS A 27 -33.90 -10.40 -7.90
CA LYS A 27 -34.89 -11.50 -8.04
C LYS A 27 -34.24 -12.85 -8.38
N VAL A 28 -33.05 -12.86 -8.97
CA VAL A 28 -32.26 -14.08 -9.20
C VAL A 28 -31.58 -14.54 -7.91
N ALA A 29 -30.98 -13.61 -7.15
CA ALA A 29 -30.31 -13.91 -5.88
C ALA A 29 -31.26 -14.52 -4.82
N LEU A 30 -32.48 -14.01 -4.70
CA LEU A 30 -33.49 -14.56 -3.77
C LEU A 30 -33.88 -16.01 -4.11
N ARG A 31 -34.03 -16.35 -5.40
CA ARG A 31 -34.35 -17.72 -5.83
C ARG A 31 -33.23 -18.72 -5.62
N ALA A 32 -31.97 -18.25 -5.58
CA ALA A 32 -30.83 -19.11 -5.26
C ALA A 32 -30.76 -19.47 -3.76
N ARG A 33 -31.34 -18.63 -2.89
CA ARG A 33 -31.34 -18.85 -1.43
C ARG A 33 -32.37 -19.90 -1.00
N ASP A 34 -33.58 -19.84 -1.57
CA ASP A 34 -34.67 -20.76 -1.25
C ASP A 34 -34.44 -22.21 -1.75
N GLN A 35 -33.38 -22.46 -2.52
CA GLN A 35 -33.00 -23.81 -3.01
C GLN A 35 -31.90 -24.50 -2.17
N ALA A 36 -31.44 -23.87 -1.08
CA ALA A 36 -30.28 -24.34 -0.30
C ALA A 36 -30.64 -24.92 1.10
N GLU A 37 -31.92 -24.95 1.49
CA GLU A 37 -32.36 -25.33 2.85
C GLU A 37 -32.94 -26.75 2.99
N ASP A 38 -32.81 -27.63 1.99
CA ASP A 38 -33.33 -29.01 2.06
C ASP A 38 -32.22 -30.06 1.84
N VAL A 39 -32.43 -31.25 2.42
CA VAL A 39 -31.51 -32.42 2.52
C VAL A 39 -30.43 -32.33 3.62
N GLY A 40 -30.83 -32.74 4.83
CA GLY A 40 -29.94 -33.29 5.87
C GLY A 40 -30.27 -34.77 6.16
N ASP A 41 -29.32 -35.48 6.77
CA ASP A 41 -29.35 -36.87 7.28
C ASP A 41 -29.62 -38.04 6.29
N ASP A 42 -28.66 -38.97 6.15
CA ASP A 42 -28.67 -40.25 6.92
C ASP A 42 -27.38 -41.09 6.71
N ILE A 43 -27.17 -42.15 7.52
CA ILE A 43 -25.87 -42.83 7.70
C ILE A 43 -25.85 -44.34 7.32
N ARG A 44 -24.75 -44.77 6.64
CA ARG A 44 -24.06 -46.11 6.64
C ARG A 44 -24.38 -47.28 5.66
N VAL A 45 -23.26 -47.89 5.24
CA VAL A 45 -22.95 -49.26 4.71
C VAL A 45 -23.51 -49.70 3.34
N GLY A 46 -22.61 -50.10 2.43
CA GLY A 46 -22.95 -51.12 1.39
C GLY A 46 -22.18 -51.02 0.07
N ALA A 47 -21.43 -52.07 -0.25
CA ALA A 47 -20.68 -52.35 -1.49
C ALA A 47 -21.19 -51.77 -2.84
N GLY A 48 -20.23 -51.34 -3.67
CA GLY A 48 -20.40 -51.10 -5.12
C GLY A 48 -20.50 -49.62 -5.52
N ARG A 49 -19.45 -49.06 -6.15
CA ARG A 49 -19.52 -47.69 -6.70
C ARG A 49 -20.40 -47.68 -7.95
N PRO A 50 -21.48 -46.86 -8.01
CA PRO A 50 -22.24 -46.66 -9.24
C PRO A 50 -21.46 -45.81 -10.25
N ALA A 51 -21.82 -45.88 -11.52
CA ALA A 51 -21.28 -45.02 -12.56
C ALA A 51 -21.67 -43.55 -12.31
N THR A 52 -20.75 -42.61 -12.56
CA THR A 52 -20.95 -41.18 -12.32
C THR A 52 -22.21 -40.65 -13.02
N PRO A 53 -23.07 -39.87 -12.32
CA PRO A 53 -24.24 -39.24 -12.94
C PRO A 53 -23.87 -38.34 -14.12
N LYS A 54 -24.65 -38.45 -15.20
CA LYS A 54 -24.43 -37.74 -16.47
C LYS A 54 -24.44 -36.20 -16.36
N ALA A 55 -24.98 -35.65 -15.27
CA ALA A 55 -25.25 -34.23 -15.10
C ALA A 55 -24.02 -33.36 -14.74
N THR A 56 -22.94 -33.95 -14.21
CA THR A 56 -21.70 -33.20 -13.91
C THR A 56 -20.94 -32.81 -15.18
N PHE A 57 -21.16 -33.55 -16.27
CA PHE A 57 -20.36 -33.49 -17.49
C PHE A 57 -20.61 -32.23 -18.33
N ASP A 58 -21.84 -31.72 -18.39
CA ASP A 58 -22.21 -30.59 -19.24
C ASP A 58 -21.70 -29.23 -18.73
N ARG A 59 -21.14 -29.19 -17.50
CA ARG A 59 -20.67 -27.97 -16.82
C ARG A 59 -19.18 -27.68 -16.98
N ILE A 60 -18.38 -28.64 -17.44
CA ILE A 60 -16.92 -28.51 -17.57
C ILE A 60 -16.55 -28.49 -19.05
N LYS A 61 -15.81 -27.46 -19.49
CA LYS A 61 -15.36 -27.29 -20.88
C LYS A 61 -13.89 -26.88 -20.91
N VAL A 62 -13.18 -27.29 -21.97
CA VAL A 62 -11.83 -26.80 -22.26
C VAL A 62 -11.83 -25.27 -22.35
N GLY A 63 -10.84 -24.62 -21.75
CA GLY A 63 -10.74 -23.17 -21.62
C GLY A 63 -11.50 -22.57 -20.42
N MET A 64 -12.21 -23.38 -19.61
CA MET A 64 -12.80 -22.88 -18.37
C MET A 64 -11.75 -22.76 -17.26
N ARG A 65 -11.88 -21.71 -16.47
CA ARG A 65 -11.15 -21.52 -15.21
C ARG A 65 -11.72 -22.44 -14.13
N CYS A 66 -10.82 -23.06 -13.36
CA CYS A 66 -11.19 -24.12 -12.42
C CYS A 66 -10.30 -24.19 -11.19
N GLN A 67 -10.78 -24.93 -10.19
CA GLN A 67 -10.06 -25.32 -9.00
C GLN A 67 -10.22 -26.82 -8.75
N VAL A 68 -9.14 -27.49 -8.33
CA VAL A 68 -9.06 -28.95 -8.19
C VAL A 68 -8.91 -29.36 -6.72
N GLU A 69 -9.83 -30.22 -6.26
CA GLU A 69 -9.86 -30.80 -4.92
C GLU A 69 -8.95 -32.04 -4.80
N PRO A 70 -8.43 -32.37 -3.60
CA PRO A 70 -8.61 -31.69 -2.30
C PRO A 70 -7.59 -30.56 -2.05
N PHE A 71 -6.66 -30.34 -2.97
CA PHE A 71 -5.50 -29.45 -2.77
C PHE A 71 -5.73 -28.00 -3.20
N GLN A 72 -6.98 -27.61 -3.49
CA GLN A 72 -7.39 -26.24 -3.82
C GLN A 72 -6.61 -25.61 -4.99
N ARG A 73 -5.94 -26.40 -5.84
CA ARG A 73 -5.05 -25.89 -6.91
C ARG A 73 -5.85 -25.30 -8.08
N ARG A 74 -5.47 -24.11 -8.54
CA ARG A 74 -6.15 -23.39 -9.62
C ARG A 74 -5.48 -23.61 -10.98
N GLY A 75 -6.27 -23.46 -12.03
CA GLY A 75 -5.80 -23.60 -13.41
C GLY A 75 -6.91 -23.48 -14.44
N GLU A 76 -6.58 -23.85 -15.67
CA GLU A 76 -7.48 -23.88 -16.82
C GLU A 76 -7.67 -25.33 -17.31
N ILE A 77 -8.90 -25.69 -17.66
CA ILE A 77 -9.20 -27.00 -18.26
C ILE A 77 -8.54 -27.10 -19.63
N ALA A 78 -7.50 -27.91 -19.75
CA ALA A 78 -6.78 -28.16 -21.01
C ALA A 78 -7.32 -29.38 -21.77
N TYR A 79 -7.92 -30.35 -21.08
CA TYR A 79 -8.46 -31.58 -21.66
C TYR A 79 -9.65 -32.14 -20.87
N ILE A 80 -10.67 -32.66 -21.55
CA ILE A 80 -11.76 -33.44 -20.92
C ILE A 80 -12.36 -34.46 -21.89
N GLN A 81 -11.90 -35.71 -21.85
CA GLN A 81 -12.46 -36.83 -22.61
C GLN A 81 -12.23 -38.18 -21.89
N PRO A 82 -12.93 -39.26 -22.30
CA PRO A 82 -12.55 -40.63 -21.94
C PRO A 82 -11.13 -40.96 -22.42
N ASN A 83 -10.30 -41.48 -21.52
CA ASN A 83 -8.92 -41.82 -21.89
C ASN A 83 -8.85 -43.13 -22.71
N HIS A 84 -7.79 -43.29 -23.50
CA HIS A 84 -7.64 -44.44 -24.40
C HIS A 84 -7.33 -45.76 -23.68
N CYS A 85 -6.94 -45.70 -22.40
CA CYS A 85 -6.70 -46.88 -21.56
C CYS A 85 -7.96 -47.39 -20.83
N GLY A 86 -9.15 -46.86 -21.15
CA GLY A 86 -10.44 -47.40 -20.68
C GLY A 86 -10.76 -47.14 -19.21
N LEU A 87 -10.01 -46.27 -18.54
CA LEU A 87 -10.18 -45.94 -17.11
C LEU A 87 -11.25 -44.86 -16.87
N GLY A 88 -12.19 -44.66 -17.80
CA GLY A 88 -13.22 -43.62 -17.76
C GLY A 88 -12.71 -42.22 -18.13
N THR A 89 -13.49 -41.20 -17.79
CA THR A 89 -13.18 -39.79 -18.10
C THR A 89 -12.10 -39.24 -17.18
N TRP A 90 -11.20 -38.46 -17.76
CA TRP A 90 -10.21 -37.67 -17.05
C TRP A 90 -10.24 -36.22 -17.52
N VAL A 91 -9.95 -35.33 -16.58
CA VAL A 91 -9.74 -33.91 -16.81
C VAL A 91 -8.23 -33.65 -16.71
N GLY A 92 -7.67 -33.05 -17.75
CA GLY A 92 -6.34 -32.47 -17.74
C GLY A 92 -6.45 -30.98 -17.49
N VAL A 93 -5.79 -30.49 -16.45
CA VAL A 93 -5.75 -29.08 -16.05
C VAL A 93 -4.35 -28.55 -16.27
N LYS A 94 -4.24 -27.39 -16.92
CA LYS A 94 -3.02 -26.59 -16.91
C LYS A 94 -3.07 -25.70 -15.66
N LEU A 95 -2.24 -26.01 -14.67
CA LEU A 95 -2.17 -25.29 -13.42
C LEU A 95 -1.60 -23.87 -13.62
N ASP A 96 -1.95 -22.95 -12.74
CA ASP A 96 -1.29 -21.64 -12.66
C ASP A 96 0.08 -21.73 -11.96
N GLU A 97 0.27 -22.74 -11.10
CA GLU A 97 1.44 -22.96 -10.26
C GLU A 97 1.96 -24.40 -10.41
N PRO A 98 3.28 -24.64 -10.32
CA PRO A 98 3.84 -25.98 -10.52
C PRO A 98 3.50 -26.93 -9.37
N CYS A 99 3.33 -28.21 -9.68
CA CYS A 99 3.34 -29.30 -8.71
C CYS A 99 4.77 -29.83 -8.53
N GLU A 100 5.04 -30.46 -7.39
CA GLU A 100 6.36 -31.00 -7.01
C GLU A 100 6.88 -32.11 -7.95
N ASN A 101 6.03 -32.64 -8.85
CA ASN A 101 6.37 -33.74 -9.74
C ASN A 101 6.60 -33.23 -11.19
N PRO A 102 7.85 -33.04 -11.63
CA PRO A 102 8.16 -32.52 -12.97
C PRO A 102 7.74 -33.46 -14.11
N ARG A 103 7.26 -34.68 -13.83
CA ARG A 103 6.66 -35.57 -14.85
C ARG A 103 5.23 -35.17 -15.23
N GLN A 104 4.63 -34.16 -14.60
CA GLN A 104 3.31 -33.65 -14.97
C GLN A 104 3.45 -32.51 -16.00
N ASP A 105 3.68 -32.88 -17.26
CA ASP A 105 3.99 -32.00 -18.40
C ASP A 105 2.91 -32.02 -19.51
N GLY A 106 1.70 -32.48 -19.18
CA GLY A 106 0.60 -32.73 -20.12
C GLY A 106 0.58 -34.15 -20.68
N THR A 107 1.53 -35.01 -20.30
CA THR A 107 1.54 -36.45 -20.58
C THR A 107 0.69 -37.22 -19.57
N PHE A 108 -0.04 -38.25 -20.01
CA PHE A 108 -0.84 -39.12 -19.15
C PHE A 108 -0.17 -40.49 -18.93
N LEU A 109 -0.78 -41.35 -18.10
CA LEU A 109 -0.25 -42.67 -17.69
C LEU A 109 0.03 -43.65 -18.84
N ASP A 110 -0.51 -43.42 -20.03
CA ASP A 110 -0.26 -44.21 -21.24
C ASP A 110 0.96 -43.72 -22.06
N GLY A 111 1.68 -42.71 -21.55
CA GLY A 111 2.85 -42.12 -22.20
C GLY A 111 2.51 -41.19 -23.37
N ARG A 112 1.23 -40.87 -23.60
CA ARG A 112 0.81 -39.91 -24.63
C ARG A 112 0.64 -38.52 -24.04
N ARG A 113 1.07 -37.49 -24.78
CA ARG A 113 0.84 -36.08 -24.45
C ARG A 113 -0.50 -35.62 -25.02
N TYR A 114 -1.31 -34.99 -24.19
CA TYR A 114 -2.68 -34.57 -24.50
C TYR A 114 -2.86 -33.05 -24.57
N PHE A 115 -1.98 -32.28 -23.93
CA PHE A 115 -1.88 -30.82 -24.03
C PHE A 115 -0.45 -30.36 -23.78
N GLU A 116 -0.12 -29.12 -24.17
CA GLU A 116 1.22 -28.54 -23.97
C GLU A 116 1.26 -27.65 -22.73
N THR A 117 2.21 -27.93 -21.84
CA THR A 117 2.53 -27.10 -20.67
C THR A 117 3.95 -27.39 -20.19
N ASP A 118 4.48 -26.52 -19.35
CA ASP A 118 5.81 -26.68 -18.76
C ASP A 118 5.83 -27.85 -17.73
N PRO A 119 7.00 -28.49 -17.51
CA PRO A 119 7.12 -29.59 -16.55
C PRO A 119 6.64 -29.20 -15.14
N GLY A 120 5.70 -29.97 -14.59
CA GLY A 120 5.06 -29.71 -13.29
C GLY A 120 3.76 -28.90 -13.38
N TYR A 121 3.42 -28.28 -14.52
CA TYR A 121 2.22 -27.45 -14.66
C TYR A 121 0.98 -28.20 -15.20
N ALA A 122 1.03 -29.52 -15.38
CA ALA A 122 -0.18 -30.31 -15.59
C ALA A 122 -0.72 -30.86 -14.27
N LEU A 123 -2.03 -31.08 -14.20
CA LEU A 123 -2.66 -31.95 -13.22
C LEU A 123 -3.71 -32.81 -13.89
N TRP A 124 -3.72 -34.10 -13.55
CA TRP A 124 -4.70 -35.07 -14.06
C TRP A 124 -5.63 -35.51 -12.94
N THR A 125 -6.93 -35.29 -13.14
CA THR A 125 -7.94 -35.55 -12.11
C THR A 125 -9.25 -36.07 -12.71
N ARG A 126 -10.20 -36.39 -11.84
CA ARG A 126 -11.54 -36.84 -12.19
C ARG A 126 -12.52 -35.66 -12.27
N PRO A 127 -13.53 -35.67 -13.15
CA PRO A 127 -14.48 -34.55 -13.30
C PRO A 127 -15.18 -34.13 -11.99
N GLU A 128 -15.37 -35.06 -11.05
CA GLU A 128 -16.03 -34.83 -9.77
C GLU A 128 -15.16 -34.05 -8.76
N ALA A 129 -13.86 -33.93 -9.02
CA ALA A 129 -12.91 -33.18 -8.19
C ALA A 129 -12.59 -31.78 -8.76
N VAL A 130 -13.39 -31.28 -9.70
CA VAL A 130 -13.13 -30.05 -10.45
C VAL A 130 -14.32 -29.09 -10.36
N SER A 131 -14.13 -27.98 -9.67
CA SER A 131 -15.05 -26.84 -9.65
C SER A 131 -14.66 -25.87 -10.77
N CYS A 132 -15.63 -25.38 -11.56
CA CYS A 132 -15.38 -24.47 -12.69
C CYS A 132 -16.23 -23.20 -12.59
N GLY A 133 -15.62 -22.04 -12.82
CA GLY A 133 -16.28 -20.74 -12.72
C GLY A 133 -15.32 -19.55 -12.94
N PRO A 134 -15.83 -18.37 -13.33
CA PRO A 134 -15.03 -17.16 -13.57
C PRO A 134 -14.33 -16.61 -12.31
N GLU A 135 -14.77 -17.01 -11.12
CA GLU A 135 -14.17 -16.67 -9.82
C GLU A 135 -12.76 -17.26 -9.62
N PHE A 136 -12.39 -18.31 -10.35
CA PHE A 136 -11.06 -18.93 -10.29
C PHE A 136 -10.04 -18.19 -11.18
N THR A 137 -9.85 -16.90 -10.92
CA THR A 137 -8.88 -16.06 -11.63
C THR A 137 -7.47 -16.66 -11.61
N PRO A 138 -6.65 -16.43 -12.65
CA PRO A 138 -5.25 -16.88 -12.67
C PRO A 138 -4.49 -16.36 -11.46
N ILE A 139 -3.76 -17.26 -10.79
CA ILE A 139 -2.76 -16.89 -9.78
C ILE A 139 -1.61 -16.16 -10.50
N ASP A 140 -1.14 -15.03 -9.94
CA ASP A 140 0.02 -14.31 -10.47
C ASP A 140 1.29 -15.13 -10.16
N PRO A 141 1.99 -15.71 -11.15
CA PRO A 141 3.18 -16.53 -10.91
C PRO A 141 4.38 -15.72 -10.39
N PHE A 142 4.23 -14.40 -10.24
CA PHE A 142 5.24 -13.50 -9.69
C PHE A 142 4.83 -12.88 -8.34
N ALA A 143 3.79 -13.41 -7.68
CA ALA A 143 3.51 -13.15 -6.28
C ALA A 143 4.60 -13.71 -5.34
N ASP A 144 5.45 -14.62 -5.85
CA ASP A 144 6.45 -15.39 -5.10
C ASP A 144 7.91 -15.02 -5.43
N LEU A 145 8.13 -13.87 -6.07
CA LEU A 145 9.47 -13.29 -6.26
C LEU A 145 10.07 -12.70 -4.96
N SER A 146 9.37 -12.84 -3.83
CA SER A 146 9.89 -12.56 -2.48
C SER A 146 10.27 -13.84 -1.73
N SER A 147 10.73 -14.88 -2.44
CA SER A 147 11.06 -16.19 -1.88
C SER A 147 12.36 -16.17 -1.04
N SER A 148 12.25 -15.66 0.19
CA SER A 148 12.93 -16.29 1.32
C SER A 148 12.11 -17.52 1.72
N SER A 149 12.67 -18.71 1.53
CA SER A 149 12.21 -19.90 2.23
C SER A 149 12.37 -19.73 3.74
N ASP A 150 11.71 -20.62 4.48
CA ASP A 150 11.79 -20.81 5.93
C ASP A 150 10.85 -19.89 6.76
N GLU A 151 9.77 -20.52 7.26
CA GLU A 151 8.85 -20.06 8.31
C GLU A 151 8.72 -18.53 8.51
N GLU A 152 7.97 -17.86 7.63
CA GLU A 152 7.51 -16.48 7.84
C GLU A 152 6.54 -16.46 9.05
N LYS A 153 7.11 -16.37 10.26
CA LYS A 153 6.37 -16.27 11.52
C LYS A 153 5.44 -15.06 11.42
N ASP A 154 4.13 -15.30 11.53
CA ASP A 154 3.09 -14.28 11.33
C ASP A 154 3.28 -13.10 12.30
N ILE A 155 3.91 -12.03 11.82
CA ILE A 155 4.07 -10.75 12.54
C ILE A 155 2.76 -9.99 12.39
N ASP A 156 2.16 -9.57 13.50
CA ASP A 156 0.85 -8.91 13.45
C ASP A 156 0.94 -7.39 13.60
N TYR A 157 -0.12 -6.67 13.24
CA TYR A 157 -0.19 -5.21 13.34
C TYR A 157 0.11 -4.71 14.77
N VAL A 158 -0.22 -5.52 15.78
CA VAL A 158 0.11 -5.29 17.19
C VAL A 158 1.62 -5.27 17.42
N ASP A 159 2.34 -6.23 16.86
CA ASP A 159 3.79 -6.38 17.02
C ASP A 159 4.52 -5.21 16.31
N LEU A 160 4.13 -4.92 15.06
CA LEU A 160 4.65 -3.81 14.26
C LEU A 160 4.45 -2.47 14.97
N GLY A 161 3.20 -2.17 15.37
CA GLY A 161 2.85 -0.92 16.05
C GLY A 161 3.58 -0.76 17.40
N THR A 162 3.72 -1.86 18.16
CA THR A 162 4.46 -1.87 19.42
C THR A 162 5.93 -1.53 19.21
N LEU A 163 6.60 -2.20 18.26
CA LEU A 163 8.00 -1.95 17.95
C LEU A 163 8.26 -0.50 17.51
N ALA A 164 7.37 0.07 16.68
CA ALA A 164 7.45 1.47 16.26
C ALA A 164 7.33 2.43 17.46
N ILE A 165 6.37 2.21 18.36
CA ILE A 165 6.21 3.03 19.58
C ILE A 165 7.44 2.94 20.48
N GLN A 166 7.96 1.73 20.74
CA GLN A 166 9.16 1.57 21.58
C GLN A 166 10.38 2.30 20.99
N ARG A 167 10.59 2.22 19.68
CA ARG A 167 11.65 2.96 18.99
C ARG A 167 11.48 4.48 19.11
N ALA A 168 10.25 4.99 18.98
CA ALA A 168 9.96 6.42 19.15
C ALA A 168 10.16 6.91 20.60
N LEU A 169 9.74 6.12 21.59
CA LEU A 169 9.95 6.42 23.02
C LEU A 169 11.45 6.40 23.38
N ARG A 170 12.22 5.47 22.80
CA ARG A 170 13.68 5.36 23.01
C ARG A 170 14.44 6.53 22.39
N ASP A 171 14.09 6.97 21.18
CA ASP A 171 14.66 8.17 20.52
C ASP A 171 14.34 9.46 21.30
N ALA A 172 13.09 9.63 21.71
CA ALA A 172 12.67 10.69 22.62
C ALA A 172 13.25 10.51 24.04
N GLY A 173 13.72 9.31 24.38
CA GLY A 173 14.18 8.85 25.69
C GLY A 173 13.33 9.36 26.84
N ILE A 174 12.04 9.01 26.77
CA ILE A 174 11.00 9.20 27.79
C ILE A 174 10.31 7.86 28.07
N SER A 175 9.57 7.76 29.16
CA SER A 175 8.74 6.58 29.46
C SER A 175 7.41 6.64 28.70
N GLY A 176 6.79 5.48 28.47
CA GLY A 176 5.38 5.41 28.06
C GLY A 176 4.42 6.05 29.07
N GLN A 177 4.85 6.20 30.33
CA GLN A 177 4.11 6.92 31.39
C GLN A 177 4.19 8.45 31.26
N ASP A 178 5.09 9.00 30.44
CA ASP A 178 5.18 10.44 30.17
C ASP A 178 4.21 10.90 29.05
N ILE A 179 3.53 9.97 28.37
CA ILE A 179 2.56 10.28 27.31
C ILE A 179 1.25 10.76 27.94
N GLU A 180 0.72 11.89 27.45
CA GLU A 180 -0.55 12.47 27.94
C GLU A 180 -1.72 12.26 26.95
N ALA A 181 -1.43 12.04 25.66
CA ALA A 181 -2.40 11.69 24.63
C ALA A 181 -1.78 10.82 23.54
N ALA A 182 -2.57 9.98 22.87
CA ALA A 182 -2.10 9.12 21.78
C ALA A 182 -3.04 9.10 20.56
N TYR A 183 -2.50 9.22 19.36
CA TYR A 183 -3.26 9.16 18.10
C TYR A 183 -2.79 7.99 17.25
N ALA A 184 -3.70 7.06 16.92
CA ALA A 184 -3.40 5.87 16.13
C ALA A 184 -4.05 5.95 14.74
N GLY A 185 -3.27 5.73 13.68
CA GLY A 185 -3.72 5.74 12.28
C GLY A 185 -3.57 4.38 11.58
N TYR A 186 -4.68 3.81 11.11
CA TYR A 186 -4.72 2.59 10.28
C TYR A 186 -5.96 2.61 9.37
N VAL A 187 -5.95 1.78 8.33
CA VAL A 187 -7.06 1.66 7.35
C VAL A 187 -7.74 0.29 7.45
N TYR A 188 -6.97 -0.78 7.54
CA TYR A 188 -7.45 -2.16 7.60
C TYR A 188 -7.33 -2.70 9.02
N GLY A 189 -8.46 -2.76 9.70
CA GLY A 189 -8.61 -3.31 11.04
C GLY A 189 -9.96 -2.93 11.63
N ASP A 190 -10.42 -3.70 12.60
CA ASP A 190 -11.64 -3.35 13.35
C ASP A 190 -11.44 -2.07 14.16
N SER A 191 -12.54 -1.47 14.60
CA SER A 191 -12.49 -0.37 15.58
C SER A 191 -11.70 -0.80 16.82
N THR A 192 -10.87 0.10 17.34
CA THR A 192 -9.99 -0.07 18.52
C THR A 192 -8.67 -0.83 18.32
N CYS A 193 -8.26 -1.19 17.10
CA CYS A 193 -6.90 -1.70 16.84
C CYS A 193 -5.81 -0.71 17.31
N GLY A 194 -6.08 0.59 17.27
CA GLY A 194 -5.18 1.62 17.80
C GLY A 194 -4.96 1.51 19.31
N GLN A 195 -6.03 1.37 20.11
CA GLN A 195 -5.92 1.09 21.53
C GLN A 195 -5.20 -0.24 21.79
N ARG A 196 -5.47 -1.29 21.01
CA ARG A 196 -4.81 -2.60 21.14
C ARG A 196 -3.28 -2.51 21.00
N VAL A 197 -2.80 -1.70 20.04
CA VAL A 197 -1.37 -1.39 19.84
C VAL A 197 -0.82 -0.54 20.99
N ILE A 198 -1.49 0.57 21.34
CA ILE A 198 -1.01 1.50 22.39
C ILE A 198 -0.89 0.80 23.74
N TYR A 199 -1.90 0.01 24.14
CA TYR A 199 -1.88 -0.70 25.42
C TYR A 199 -0.80 -1.80 25.47
N GLN A 200 -0.45 -2.41 24.33
CA GLN A 200 0.68 -3.34 24.26
C GLN A 200 2.02 -2.62 24.52
N ALA A 201 2.17 -1.40 24.00
CA ALA A 201 3.42 -0.66 24.07
C ALA A 201 3.64 0.06 25.41
N ILE A 202 2.62 0.75 25.94
CA ILE A 202 2.77 1.63 27.13
C ILE A 202 1.88 1.23 28.32
N GLY A 203 1.06 0.19 28.16
CA GLY A 203 0.09 -0.24 29.16
C GLY A 203 -1.21 0.57 29.16
N CYS A 204 -2.15 0.17 30.02
CA CYS A 204 -3.45 0.83 30.18
C CYS A 204 -3.35 2.07 31.09
N THR A 205 -2.67 3.12 30.64
CA THR A 205 -2.40 4.35 31.42
C THR A 205 -3.63 5.25 31.65
N GLY A 206 -4.74 5.00 30.96
CA GLY A 206 -5.97 5.80 31.05
C GLY A 206 -5.96 7.10 30.23
N ILE A 207 -4.91 7.32 29.41
CA ILE A 207 -4.80 8.49 28.54
C ILE A 207 -5.90 8.51 27.45
N PRO A 208 -6.30 9.70 26.95
CA PRO A 208 -7.05 9.80 25.70
C PRO A 208 -6.24 9.19 24.55
N ALA A 209 -6.75 8.09 24.00
CA ALA A 209 -6.19 7.37 22.86
C ALA A 209 -7.18 7.33 21.67
N PRO A 210 -7.55 8.48 21.07
CA PRO A 210 -8.39 8.51 19.88
C PRO A 210 -7.77 7.73 18.72
N THR A 211 -8.45 6.66 18.33
CA THR A 211 -8.21 5.95 17.07
C THR A 211 -8.75 6.76 15.90
N HIS A 212 -7.91 7.00 14.89
CA HIS A 212 -8.21 7.75 13.68
C HIS A 212 -8.14 6.83 12.45
N ILE A 213 -9.30 6.34 12.03
CA ILE A 213 -9.46 5.69 10.72
C ILE A 213 -9.49 6.81 9.68
N GLY A 214 -8.39 6.96 8.94
CA GLY A 214 -8.16 8.12 8.10
C GLY A 214 -8.52 7.96 6.62
N PRO A 215 -8.32 9.01 5.81
CA PRO A 215 -8.58 8.97 4.39
C PRO A 215 -7.50 8.17 3.66
N LEU A 216 -7.66 6.84 3.64
CA LEU A 216 -6.81 5.87 2.94
C LEU A 216 -5.31 6.18 3.16
N PHE A 217 -4.63 6.62 2.11
CA PHE A 217 -3.18 6.72 2.04
C PHE A 217 -2.57 7.88 2.85
N SER A 218 -3.38 8.83 3.33
CA SER A 218 -2.92 9.95 4.17
C SER A 218 -3.20 9.78 5.67
N THR A 219 -3.70 8.61 6.09
CA THR A 219 -4.10 8.29 7.46
C THR A 219 -3.04 8.62 8.51
N GLY A 220 -1.77 8.26 8.29
CA GLY A 220 -0.68 8.57 9.22
C GLY A 220 -0.38 10.06 9.36
N ALA A 221 -0.42 10.82 8.27
CA ALA A 221 -0.20 12.27 8.31
C ALA A 221 -1.42 13.02 8.88
N SER A 222 -2.63 12.48 8.72
CA SER A 222 -3.83 12.98 9.41
C SER A 222 -3.76 12.71 10.92
N ALA A 223 -3.29 11.54 11.37
CA ALA A 223 -3.04 11.28 12.79
C ALA A 223 -1.99 12.27 13.36
N LEU A 224 -0.92 12.53 12.61
CA LEU A 224 0.10 13.54 12.95
C LEU A 224 -0.50 14.96 13.04
N PHE A 225 -1.40 15.32 12.12
CA PHE A 225 -2.12 16.60 12.15
C PHE A 225 -2.96 16.76 13.42
N LEU A 226 -3.68 15.71 13.82
CA LEU A 226 -4.48 15.72 15.06
C LEU A 226 -3.60 15.80 16.32
N GLY A 227 -2.48 15.05 16.35
CA GLY A 227 -1.48 15.16 17.42
C GLY A 227 -0.89 16.57 17.54
N ARG A 228 -0.53 17.21 16.41
CA ARG A 228 -0.08 18.61 16.37
C ARG A 228 -1.14 19.56 16.91
N GLN A 229 -2.40 19.37 16.52
CA GLN A 229 -3.52 20.18 17.01
C GLN A 229 -3.71 20.06 18.53
N ALA A 230 -3.56 18.85 19.09
CA ALA A 230 -3.67 18.63 20.54
C ALA A 230 -2.59 19.38 21.34
N ILE A 231 -1.32 19.27 20.90
CA ILE A 231 -0.21 20.06 21.47
C ILE A 231 -0.48 21.57 21.32
N SER A 232 -0.87 22.01 20.12
CA SER A 232 -1.09 23.44 19.81
C SER A 232 -2.26 24.05 20.59
N ALA A 233 -3.27 23.24 20.94
CA ALA A 233 -4.41 23.63 21.77
C ALA A 233 -4.11 23.56 23.28
N GLY A 234 -2.93 23.10 23.69
CA GLY A 234 -2.57 22.89 25.10
C GLY A 234 -3.34 21.73 25.76
N MET A 235 -3.85 20.78 24.99
CA MET A 235 -4.56 19.59 25.49
C MET A 235 -3.61 18.51 26.01
N ALA A 236 -2.36 18.53 25.55
CA ALA A 236 -1.26 17.68 26.00
C ALA A 236 0.07 18.45 25.83
N ASP A 237 1.04 18.18 26.70
CA ASP A 237 2.43 18.61 26.57
C ASP A 237 3.30 17.55 25.87
N VAL A 238 2.92 16.26 25.98
CA VAL A 238 3.59 15.12 25.34
C VAL A 238 2.55 14.21 24.69
N CYS A 239 2.69 13.97 23.38
CA CYS A 239 1.70 13.24 22.57
C CYS A 239 2.38 12.18 21.71
N LEU A 240 1.89 10.94 21.78
CA LEU A 240 2.31 9.84 20.92
C LEU A 240 1.48 9.83 19.63
N VAL A 241 2.12 9.68 18.48
CA VAL A 241 1.42 9.39 17.22
C VAL A 241 2.00 8.10 16.64
N VAL A 242 1.14 7.13 16.34
CA VAL A 242 1.49 5.84 15.74
C VAL A 242 0.64 5.60 14.49
N GLY A 243 1.22 5.01 13.48
CA GLY A 243 0.51 4.55 12.30
C GLY A 243 1.04 3.20 11.87
N PHE A 244 0.14 2.30 11.50
CA PHE A 244 0.46 0.92 11.17
C PHE A 244 -0.49 0.40 10.11
N GLU A 245 -0.07 -0.61 9.38
CA GLU A 245 -0.93 -1.36 8.46
C GLU A 245 -0.46 -2.82 8.38
N LYS A 246 -1.42 -3.74 8.26
CA LYS A 246 -1.22 -5.11 7.81
C LYS A 246 -2.14 -5.33 6.61
N MET A 247 -1.58 -5.78 5.49
CA MET A 247 -2.16 -5.68 4.17
C MET A 247 -2.15 -7.04 3.46
N GLU A 248 -3.13 -7.26 2.60
CA GLU A 248 -3.08 -8.40 1.70
C GLU A 248 -2.08 -8.16 0.56
N ARG A 249 -1.41 -9.24 0.12
CA ARG A 249 -0.56 -9.21 -1.08
C ARG A 249 -1.42 -8.96 -2.32
N GLY A 250 -0.99 -8.06 -3.20
CA GLY A 250 -1.68 -7.73 -4.44
C GLY A 250 -2.33 -6.34 -4.43
N SER A 251 -3.28 -6.08 -5.32
CA SER A 251 -3.91 -4.76 -5.42
C SER A 251 -5.04 -4.57 -4.42
N LEU A 252 -5.20 -3.33 -3.94
CA LEU A 252 -6.27 -2.94 -3.02
C LEU A 252 -7.67 -3.25 -3.59
N SER A 253 -8.46 -3.98 -2.82
CA SER A 253 -9.87 -4.30 -3.07
C SER A 253 -10.77 -3.63 -2.03
N SER A 254 -11.98 -3.20 -2.42
CA SER A 254 -12.99 -2.84 -1.40
C SER A 254 -13.36 -4.07 -0.57
N LYS A 255 -13.43 -3.90 0.75
CA LYS A 255 -13.84 -4.94 1.71
C LYS A 255 -15.33 -4.87 2.05
N TYR A 256 -15.99 -3.76 1.76
CA TYR A 256 -17.41 -3.54 2.05
C TYR A 256 -18.19 -3.38 0.75
N THR A 257 -19.07 -4.34 0.45
CA THR A 257 -19.90 -4.36 -0.77
C THR A 257 -21.38 -4.08 -0.50
N ASP A 258 -21.74 -3.75 0.74
CA ASP A 258 -23.10 -3.55 1.25
C ASP A 258 -23.47 -2.06 1.43
N ARG A 259 -22.58 -1.15 1.05
CA ARG A 259 -22.68 0.30 1.25
C ARG A 259 -21.99 1.08 0.12
N THR A 260 -22.23 2.38 0.05
CA THR A 260 -21.55 3.28 -0.91
C THR A 260 -20.04 3.24 -0.74
N ASP A 261 -19.31 3.04 -1.83
CA ASP A 261 -17.85 3.12 -1.87
C ASP A 261 -17.40 4.60 -1.77
N PRO A 262 -16.52 4.99 -0.81
CA PRO A 262 -16.03 6.36 -0.69
C PRO A 262 -15.31 6.93 -1.92
N LEU A 263 -14.86 6.08 -2.85
CA LEU A 263 -14.21 6.47 -4.10
C LEU A 263 -15.15 6.48 -5.31
N ASP A 264 -16.44 6.17 -5.14
CA ASP A 264 -17.39 6.03 -6.26
C ASP A 264 -17.43 7.26 -7.17
N ARG A 265 -17.47 8.46 -6.59
CA ARG A 265 -17.49 9.74 -7.32
C ARG A 265 -16.17 10.04 -8.03
N HIS A 266 -15.02 9.72 -7.45
CA HIS A 266 -13.72 9.87 -8.10
C HIS A 266 -13.61 8.92 -9.30
N MET A 267 -14.06 7.68 -9.14
CA MET A 267 -14.10 6.68 -10.21
C MET A 267 -15.09 7.06 -11.33
N VAL A 268 -16.30 7.54 -11.00
CA VAL A 268 -17.29 8.01 -11.99
C VAL A 268 -16.77 9.22 -12.75
N GLU A 269 -16.13 10.18 -12.08
CA GLU A 269 -15.59 11.37 -12.73
C GLU A 269 -14.45 11.00 -13.70
N MET A 270 -13.50 10.17 -13.26
CA MET A 270 -12.44 9.62 -14.12
C MET A 270 -13.02 8.84 -15.31
N ALA A 271 -13.99 7.95 -15.06
CA ALA A 271 -14.65 7.16 -16.10
C ALA A 271 -15.40 8.02 -17.11
N SER A 272 -15.98 9.16 -16.69
CA SER A 272 -16.64 10.11 -17.60
C SER A 272 -15.68 10.74 -18.61
N MET A 273 -14.38 10.77 -18.31
CA MET A 273 -13.33 11.34 -19.17
C MET A 273 -12.56 10.27 -19.96
N ARG A 274 -12.29 9.10 -19.37
CA ARG A 274 -11.34 8.11 -19.89
C ARG A 274 -11.92 6.68 -20.03
N GLY A 275 -13.16 6.46 -19.62
CA GLY A 275 -13.76 5.13 -19.52
C GLY A 275 -13.19 4.30 -18.37
N LEU A 276 -13.55 3.01 -18.33
CA LEU A 276 -13.01 2.02 -17.40
C LEU A 276 -12.31 0.91 -18.20
N ALA A 277 -11.13 0.53 -17.74
CA ALA A 277 -10.37 -0.62 -18.24
C ALA A 277 -10.43 -1.80 -17.25
N VAL A 278 -10.05 -2.99 -17.73
CA VAL A 278 -9.83 -4.18 -16.89
C VAL A 278 -8.46 -4.07 -16.23
N ALA A 279 -8.36 -3.18 -15.24
CA ALA A 279 -7.18 -2.92 -14.42
C ALA A 279 -7.61 -2.47 -13.01
N PRO A 280 -6.77 -2.55 -11.98
CA PRO A 280 -7.15 -2.08 -10.65
C PRO A 280 -7.41 -0.56 -10.61
N ALA A 281 -8.27 -0.11 -9.69
CA ALA A 281 -8.72 1.28 -9.65
C ALA A 281 -7.60 2.32 -9.41
N PRO A 282 -6.65 2.14 -8.46
CA PRO A 282 -5.62 3.14 -8.23
C PRO A 282 -4.69 3.38 -9.44
N PRO A 283 -4.13 2.35 -10.11
CA PRO A 283 -3.39 2.53 -11.37
C PRO A 283 -4.20 3.25 -12.46
N GLN A 284 -5.51 3.02 -12.56
CA GLN A 284 -6.37 3.74 -13.52
C GLN A 284 -6.45 5.23 -13.19
N LEU A 285 -6.73 5.60 -11.93
CA LEU A 285 -6.87 6.99 -11.49
C LEU A 285 -5.59 7.80 -11.76
N PHE A 286 -4.45 7.33 -11.23
CA PHE A 286 -3.17 8.05 -11.37
C PHE A 286 -2.56 7.91 -12.76
N GLY A 287 -2.74 6.79 -13.45
CA GLY A 287 -2.27 6.61 -14.82
C GLY A 287 -3.03 7.49 -15.81
N ASN A 288 -4.34 7.68 -15.65
CA ASN A 288 -5.14 8.61 -16.46
C ASN A 288 -4.77 10.08 -16.21
N ALA A 289 -4.42 10.43 -14.97
CA ALA A 289 -3.85 11.74 -14.66
C ALA A 289 -2.47 11.95 -15.32
N GLY A 290 -1.64 10.90 -15.38
CA GLY A 290 -0.40 10.88 -16.15
C GLY A 290 -0.65 11.09 -17.65
N ILE A 291 -1.61 10.39 -18.24
CA ILE A 291 -2.00 10.56 -19.66
C ILE A 291 -2.44 12.01 -19.94
N GLU A 292 -3.26 12.62 -19.08
CA GLU A 292 -3.64 14.03 -19.24
C GLU A 292 -2.43 14.98 -19.20
N HIS A 293 -1.44 14.69 -18.35
CA HIS A 293 -0.20 15.47 -18.29
C HIS A 293 0.63 15.32 -19.58
N MET A 294 0.74 14.10 -20.11
CA MET A 294 1.39 13.81 -21.39
C MET A 294 0.69 14.52 -22.56
N GLU A 295 -0.64 14.46 -22.63
CA GLU A 295 -1.46 15.16 -23.64
C GLU A 295 -1.28 16.68 -23.58
N LYS A 296 -1.22 17.26 -22.38
CA LYS A 296 -1.20 18.71 -22.17
C LYS A 296 0.18 19.35 -22.28
N TYR A 297 1.23 18.66 -21.84
CA TYR A 297 2.58 19.22 -21.71
C TYR A 297 3.67 18.47 -22.51
N GLY A 298 3.34 17.33 -23.13
CA GLY A 298 4.30 16.53 -23.92
C GLY A 298 5.28 15.70 -23.10
N THR A 299 4.98 15.45 -21.82
CA THR A 299 5.77 14.54 -20.96
C THR A 299 5.87 13.14 -21.59
N THR A 300 6.99 12.46 -21.41
CA THR A 300 7.25 11.14 -22.00
C THR A 300 7.18 10.01 -20.98
N GLU A 301 6.91 8.77 -21.44
CA GLU A 301 7.01 7.57 -20.60
C GLU A 301 8.42 7.41 -20.00
N ARG A 302 9.47 7.83 -20.74
CA ARG A 302 10.85 7.85 -20.24
C ARG A 302 11.02 8.77 -19.02
N GLN A 303 10.39 9.94 -19.02
CA GLN A 303 10.46 10.89 -17.90
C GLN A 303 9.72 10.38 -16.66
N LEU A 304 8.63 9.64 -16.83
CA LEU A 304 7.97 8.90 -15.74
C LEU A 304 8.86 7.75 -15.22
N ALA A 305 9.53 7.02 -16.10
CA ALA A 305 10.48 5.97 -15.71
C ALA A 305 11.73 6.52 -15.00
N CYS A 306 12.19 7.73 -15.33
CA CYS A 306 13.26 8.44 -14.60
C CYS A 306 12.90 8.66 -13.12
N ILE A 307 11.66 9.01 -12.81
CA ILE A 307 11.17 9.19 -11.44
C ILE A 307 11.29 7.88 -10.63
N ALA A 308 10.78 6.78 -11.18
CA ALA A 308 10.82 5.48 -10.52
C ALA A 308 12.25 4.95 -10.37
N SER A 309 13.09 5.07 -11.42
CA SER A 309 14.52 4.76 -11.36
C SER A 309 15.21 5.55 -10.25
N LYS A 310 14.93 6.86 -10.12
CA LYS A 310 15.45 7.72 -9.04
C LYS A 310 15.03 7.20 -7.65
N ASN A 311 13.74 6.85 -7.46
CA ASN A 311 13.23 6.31 -6.20
C ASN A 311 13.90 4.97 -5.82
N HIS A 312 13.99 4.00 -6.75
CA HIS A 312 14.70 2.74 -6.49
C HIS A 312 16.19 2.95 -6.17
N ASN A 313 16.87 3.84 -6.88
CA ASN A 313 18.28 4.11 -6.62
C ASN A 313 18.53 4.86 -5.29
N HIS A 314 17.56 5.65 -4.79
CA HIS A 314 17.60 6.18 -3.43
C HIS A 314 17.38 5.07 -2.38
N SER A 315 16.49 4.13 -2.66
CA SER A 315 16.05 3.07 -1.73
C SER A 315 17.15 2.09 -1.30
N ALA A 316 18.16 1.85 -2.14
CA ALA A 316 19.31 1.00 -1.82
C ALA A 316 20.02 1.41 -0.51
N ASN A 317 20.06 2.73 -0.24
CA ASN A 317 20.63 3.35 0.96
C ASN A 317 19.66 3.39 2.16
N ASN A 318 18.45 2.84 2.04
CA ASN A 318 17.46 2.77 3.10
C ASN A 318 17.32 1.34 3.65
N PRO A 319 17.73 1.04 4.89
CA PRO A 319 17.56 -0.28 5.48
C PRO A 319 16.09 -0.63 5.76
N TYR A 320 15.18 0.36 5.80
CA TYR A 320 13.74 0.19 6.02
C TYR A 320 12.93 0.01 4.73
N SER A 321 13.60 -0.07 3.56
CA SER A 321 12.91 -0.15 2.28
C SER A 321 12.65 -1.60 1.88
N GLN A 322 11.41 -1.93 1.47
CA GLN A 322 11.04 -3.26 0.98
C GLN A 322 11.86 -3.68 -0.24
N PHE A 323 12.06 -2.78 -1.20
CA PHE A 323 12.99 -2.98 -2.32
C PHE A 323 14.23 -2.12 -2.14
N ARG A 324 15.40 -2.70 -2.42
CA ARG A 324 16.71 -2.05 -2.27
C ARG A 324 17.62 -2.24 -3.49
N ASP A 325 17.06 -2.77 -4.58
CA ASP A 325 17.77 -3.02 -5.83
C ASP A 325 17.92 -1.74 -6.66
N HIS A 326 19.00 -1.67 -7.43
CA HIS A 326 19.24 -0.62 -8.40
C HIS A 326 18.57 -0.96 -9.74
N TYR A 327 17.68 -0.07 -10.22
CA TYR A 327 17.05 -0.18 -11.53
C TYR A 327 17.43 1.00 -12.43
N THR A 328 17.76 0.72 -13.68
CA THR A 328 17.93 1.74 -14.74
C THR A 328 16.58 2.15 -15.33
N VAL A 329 16.54 3.31 -15.98
CA VAL A 329 15.35 3.80 -16.69
C VAL A 329 14.85 2.79 -17.73
N ASP A 330 15.76 2.10 -18.41
CA ASP A 330 15.39 1.13 -19.45
C ASP A 330 14.84 -0.17 -18.85
N GLN A 331 15.33 -0.59 -17.66
CA GLN A 331 14.73 -1.70 -16.90
C GLN A 331 13.33 -1.35 -16.37
N VAL A 332 13.12 -0.11 -15.90
CA VAL A 332 11.80 0.36 -15.48
C VAL A 332 10.81 0.35 -16.65
N LEU A 333 11.23 0.83 -17.83
CA LEU A 333 10.41 0.81 -19.06
C LEU A 333 10.13 -0.62 -19.56
N ALA A 334 11.07 -1.55 -19.40
CA ALA A 334 10.91 -2.95 -19.80
C ALA A 334 10.09 -3.80 -18.81
N SER A 335 9.83 -3.30 -17.59
CA SER A 335 9.02 -4.03 -16.60
C SER A 335 7.54 -4.14 -16.99
N PRO A 336 6.79 -5.14 -16.49
CA PRO A 336 5.42 -5.43 -16.96
C PRO A 336 4.48 -4.22 -16.91
N LYS A 337 3.70 -4.01 -17.98
CA LYS A 337 2.77 -2.88 -18.08
C LYS A 337 1.56 -3.09 -17.16
N VAL A 338 1.20 -2.07 -16.38
CA VAL A 338 0.08 -2.11 -15.43
C VAL A 338 -1.13 -1.35 -15.99
N PHE A 339 -0.97 -0.05 -16.28
CA PHE A 339 -2.02 0.75 -16.91
C PHE A 339 -1.44 2.05 -17.52
N GLY A 340 -1.95 2.49 -18.68
CA GLY A 340 -1.53 3.75 -19.29
C GLY A 340 -0.02 3.80 -19.55
N PRO A 341 0.74 4.79 -19.03
CA PRO A 341 2.20 4.84 -19.13
C PRO A 341 2.92 4.09 -17.99
N LEU A 342 2.19 3.51 -17.05
CA LEU A 342 2.73 2.90 -15.82
C LEU A 342 3.11 1.43 -16.02
N THR A 343 4.32 1.10 -15.61
CA THR A 343 4.88 -0.27 -15.53
C THR A 343 5.02 -0.68 -14.06
N LYS A 344 5.23 -1.98 -13.77
CA LYS A 344 5.25 -2.55 -12.40
C LYS A 344 6.23 -1.81 -11.48
N LEU A 345 7.43 -1.46 -11.99
CA LEU A 345 8.43 -0.73 -11.22
C LEU A 345 8.12 0.77 -11.00
N GLN A 346 7.03 1.29 -11.59
CA GLN A 346 6.51 2.65 -11.38
C GLN A 346 5.31 2.72 -10.41
N CYS A 347 4.94 1.59 -9.82
CA CYS A 347 3.83 1.43 -8.87
C CYS A 347 4.39 1.06 -7.49
N CYS A 348 3.85 1.64 -6.42
CA CYS A 348 4.17 1.16 -5.07
C CYS A 348 3.60 -0.26 -4.84
N PRO A 349 4.32 -1.15 -4.12
CA PRO A 349 3.78 -2.43 -3.67
C PRO A 349 2.83 -2.23 -2.48
N THR A 350 2.03 -3.26 -2.14
CA THR A 350 1.45 -3.37 -0.80
C THR A 350 2.50 -3.91 0.18
N SER A 351 2.42 -3.43 1.42
CA SER A 351 3.48 -3.63 2.40
C SER A 351 2.93 -3.54 3.81
N ASP A 352 3.42 -4.40 4.69
CA ASP A 352 3.14 -4.31 6.13
C ASP A 352 4.17 -3.40 6.79
N GLY A 353 3.76 -2.68 7.83
CA GLY A 353 4.71 -1.85 8.58
C GLY A 353 4.06 -0.87 9.53
N ALA A 354 4.90 -0.28 10.38
CA ALA A 354 4.51 0.74 11.34
C ALA A 354 5.57 1.83 11.48
N ALA A 355 5.13 3.04 11.82
CA ALA A 355 5.97 4.17 12.16
C ALA A 355 5.31 4.98 13.29
N ALA A 356 6.12 5.59 14.15
CA ALA A 356 5.64 6.39 15.27
C ALA A 356 6.56 7.59 15.53
N CYS A 357 6.00 8.64 16.13
CA CYS A 357 6.76 9.78 16.63
C CYS A 357 6.19 10.29 17.95
N VAL A 358 7.03 10.93 18.76
CA VAL A 358 6.60 11.69 19.93
C VAL A 358 6.59 13.18 19.58
N LEU A 359 5.44 13.82 19.73
CA LEU A 359 5.29 15.26 19.66
C LEU A 359 5.39 15.85 21.08
N MET A 360 6.04 17.00 21.20
CA MET A 360 6.18 17.71 22.46
C MET A 360 5.90 19.20 22.30
N SER A 361 5.36 19.83 23.34
CA SER A 361 5.36 21.28 23.48
C SER A 361 6.79 21.80 23.74
N ASP A 362 7.04 23.09 23.53
CA ASP A 362 8.32 23.73 23.90
C ASP A 362 8.63 23.57 25.41
N LYS A 363 7.59 23.61 26.25
CA LYS A 363 7.67 23.36 27.71
C LYS A 363 8.16 21.95 28.01
N ALA A 364 7.60 20.92 27.36
CA ALA A 364 8.04 19.54 27.52
C ALA A 364 9.45 19.32 26.95
N ALA A 365 9.74 19.81 25.74
CA ALA A 365 11.06 19.69 25.13
C ALA A 365 12.16 20.33 25.99
N ARG A 366 11.87 21.45 26.68
CA ARG A 366 12.75 22.04 27.71
C ARG A 366 12.87 21.17 28.96
N LYS A 367 11.76 20.68 29.52
CA LYS A 367 11.71 19.80 30.70
C LYS A 367 12.61 18.57 30.53
N TYR A 368 12.59 17.94 29.35
CA TYR A 368 13.38 16.73 29.06
C TYR A 368 14.75 17.02 28.41
N GLY A 369 15.13 18.30 28.18
CA GLY A 369 16.43 18.66 27.60
C GLY A 369 16.63 18.29 26.13
N LEU A 370 15.55 18.23 25.34
CA LEU A 370 15.54 17.66 23.98
C LEU A 370 15.62 18.69 22.85
N LEU A 371 15.74 19.99 23.16
CA LEU A 371 15.73 21.07 22.16
C LEU A 371 16.77 20.91 21.04
N ASP A 372 17.93 20.34 21.35
CA ASP A 372 19.04 20.15 20.39
C ASP A 372 18.78 19.05 19.35
N GLN A 373 17.91 18.08 19.68
CA GLN A 373 17.43 17.07 18.74
C GLN A 373 16.00 17.34 18.24
N ALA A 374 15.35 18.40 18.71
CA ALA A 374 13.98 18.73 18.35
C ALA A 374 13.88 19.26 16.91
N VAL A 375 12.87 18.76 16.20
CA VAL A 375 12.46 19.22 14.89
C VAL A 375 11.07 19.84 15.02
N GLU A 376 10.94 21.11 14.61
CA GLU A 376 9.71 21.87 14.73
C GLU A 376 8.79 21.61 13.53
N VAL A 377 7.52 21.28 13.80
CA VAL A 377 6.46 21.27 12.78
C VAL A 377 5.98 22.71 12.52
N ALA A 378 6.83 23.49 11.85
CA ALA A 378 6.69 24.93 11.65
C ALA A 378 5.37 25.31 10.93
N GLY A 379 4.90 24.48 10.00
CA GLY A 379 3.62 24.66 9.32
C GLY A 379 2.98 23.34 8.96
N MET A 380 1.65 23.25 9.02
CA MET A 380 0.92 22.05 8.61
C MET A 380 -0.48 22.40 8.12
N SER A 381 -0.90 21.84 7.01
CA SER A 381 -2.21 22.05 6.42
C SER A 381 -2.81 20.72 5.97
N LEU A 382 -4.06 20.47 6.36
CA LEU A 382 -4.89 19.39 5.85
C LEU A 382 -5.99 20.01 4.99
N VAL A 383 -6.10 19.57 3.74
CA VAL A 383 -7.10 20.02 2.77
C VAL A 383 -7.81 18.80 2.22
N ALA A 384 -9.14 18.74 2.43
CA ALA A 384 -10.00 17.73 1.83
C ALA A 384 -10.38 18.08 0.38
N ASP A 385 -11.03 17.13 -0.31
CA ASP A 385 -11.53 17.32 -1.67
C ASP A 385 -12.31 18.63 -1.86
N THR A 386 -12.12 19.28 -3.00
CA THR A 386 -12.74 20.57 -3.32
C THR A 386 -13.69 20.43 -4.51
N PRO A 387 -14.50 21.44 -4.84
CA PRO A 387 -15.32 21.39 -6.06
C PRO A 387 -14.50 21.08 -7.32
N ALA A 388 -13.21 21.43 -7.35
CA ALA A 388 -12.34 21.17 -8.50
C ALA A 388 -12.29 19.67 -8.88
N THR A 389 -12.16 18.79 -7.88
CA THR A 389 -12.09 17.32 -8.02
C THR A 389 -13.20 16.76 -8.92
N PHE A 390 -14.40 17.35 -8.88
CA PHE A 390 -15.59 16.84 -9.57
C PHE A 390 -16.18 17.78 -10.64
N THR A 391 -15.49 18.89 -10.97
CA THR A 391 -16.05 19.90 -11.89
C THR A 391 -15.08 20.40 -12.96
N THR A 392 -13.75 20.28 -12.79
CA THR A 392 -12.79 20.79 -13.79
C THR A 392 -12.63 19.90 -15.02
N LYS A 393 -13.18 18.68 -15.01
CA LYS A 393 -12.97 17.65 -16.04
C LYS A 393 -11.46 17.43 -16.29
N SER A 394 -10.72 17.25 -15.19
CA SER A 394 -9.28 16.97 -15.16
C SER A 394 -9.03 15.76 -14.25
N CYS A 395 -8.46 14.69 -14.80
CA CYS A 395 -7.99 13.53 -14.04
C CYS A 395 -6.90 13.93 -13.04
N MET A 396 -6.06 14.93 -13.37
CA MET A 396 -5.10 15.51 -12.42
C MET A 396 -5.77 16.14 -11.18
N ASP A 397 -6.95 16.76 -11.32
CA ASP A 397 -7.69 17.29 -10.16
C ASP A 397 -8.45 16.18 -9.41
N VAL A 398 -8.97 15.16 -10.11
CA VAL A 398 -9.54 13.95 -9.48
C VAL A 398 -8.52 13.29 -8.54
N VAL A 399 -7.24 13.26 -8.92
CA VAL A 399 -6.15 12.76 -8.05
C VAL A 399 -5.54 13.84 -7.14
N GLY A 400 -6.24 14.95 -6.87
CA GLY A 400 -5.91 15.85 -5.77
C GLY A 400 -4.90 16.98 -6.05
N ARG A 401 -4.63 17.33 -7.32
CA ARG A 401 -3.75 18.46 -7.68
C ARG A 401 -4.16 19.78 -7.00
N ASP A 402 -5.45 20.11 -6.97
CA ASP A 402 -5.95 21.33 -6.31
C ASP A 402 -5.84 21.27 -4.77
N MET A 403 -6.07 20.09 -4.15
CA MET A 403 -5.84 19.89 -2.72
C MET A 403 -4.37 20.16 -2.37
N THR A 404 -3.44 19.60 -3.16
CA THR A 404 -1.99 19.81 -3.00
C THR A 404 -1.62 21.28 -3.09
N LYS A 405 -2.08 21.99 -4.13
CA LYS A 405 -1.86 23.44 -4.33
C LYS A 405 -2.36 24.27 -3.14
N LYS A 406 -3.52 23.94 -2.58
CA LYS A 406 -4.09 24.64 -1.41
C LYS A 406 -3.34 24.31 -0.12
N ALA A 407 -2.98 23.05 0.10
CA ALA A 407 -2.26 22.63 1.29
C ALA A 407 -0.87 23.27 1.36
N ILE A 408 -0.09 23.29 0.27
CA ILE A 408 1.20 23.99 0.25
C ILE A 408 1.04 25.50 0.45
N THR A 409 0.03 26.13 -0.19
CA THR A 409 -0.26 27.56 0.01
C THR A 409 -0.53 27.88 1.48
N GLY A 410 -1.29 27.03 2.18
CA GLY A 410 -1.53 27.16 3.62
C GLY A 410 -0.26 27.01 4.46
N VAL A 411 0.63 26.09 4.12
CA VAL A 411 1.91 25.89 4.83
C VAL A 411 2.90 27.03 4.60
N LEU A 412 3.03 27.54 3.37
CA LEU A 412 3.87 28.71 3.07
C LEU A 412 3.33 29.97 3.78
N ALA A 413 2.01 30.14 3.85
CA ALA A 413 1.38 31.23 4.60
C ALA A 413 1.60 31.14 6.12
N GLN A 414 1.57 29.94 6.70
CA GLN A 414 1.88 29.72 8.14
C GLN A 414 3.36 29.99 8.47
N THR A 415 4.28 29.65 7.56
CA THR A 415 5.73 29.64 7.85
C THR A 415 6.48 30.88 7.36
N GLY A 416 5.96 31.59 6.36
CA GLY A 416 6.68 32.65 5.64
C GLY A 416 7.82 32.14 4.74
N LEU A 417 7.98 30.82 4.60
CA LEU A 417 8.98 30.19 3.73
C LEU A 417 8.56 30.27 2.25
N LYS A 418 9.52 30.02 1.36
CA LYS A 418 9.35 29.86 -0.09
C LYS A 418 9.73 28.45 -0.49
N MET A 419 9.28 28.01 -1.68
CA MET A 419 9.60 26.65 -2.17
C MET A 419 11.10 26.37 -2.33
N GLY A 420 11.91 27.39 -2.61
CA GLY A 420 13.37 27.26 -2.66
C GLY A 420 14.08 27.12 -1.30
N ASP A 421 13.35 27.26 -0.18
CA ASP A 421 13.92 27.14 1.16
C ASP A 421 13.96 25.68 1.66
N PHE A 422 13.35 24.73 0.94
CA PHE A 422 13.28 23.30 1.28
C PHE A 422 14.34 22.49 0.53
N GLN A 423 15.32 21.92 1.24
CA GLN A 423 16.40 21.12 0.63
C GLN A 423 15.97 19.68 0.35
N VAL A 424 15.00 19.17 1.10
CA VAL A 424 14.52 17.80 1.04
C VAL A 424 13.00 17.74 1.07
N VAL A 425 12.42 16.85 0.28
CA VAL A 425 10.97 16.64 0.18
C VAL A 425 10.67 15.15 0.25
N GLU A 426 9.76 14.72 1.12
CA GLU A 426 9.14 13.39 1.08
C GLU A 426 7.68 13.57 0.64
N LEU A 427 7.36 13.16 -0.59
CA LEU A 427 6.05 13.33 -1.20
C LEU A 427 5.34 11.99 -1.44
N HIS A 428 4.11 12.04 -1.94
CA HIS A 428 3.25 10.87 -2.09
C HIS A 428 3.37 10.21 -3.47
N ASP A 429 4.47 9.49 -3.73
CA ASP A 429 4.76 8.79 -4.99
C ASP A 429 4.13 7.39 -5.07
N CYS A 430 2.83 7.24 -4.77
CA CYS A 430 2.14 5.95 -4.97
C CYS A 430 2.27 5.41 -6.42
N PHE A 431 2.41 6.33 -7.38
CA PHE A 431 2.81 6.05 -8.76
C PHE A 431 3.76 7.16 -9.26
N SER A 432 4.62 6.86 -10.23
CA SER A 432 5.51 7.87 -10.86
C SER A 432 4.74 9.09 -11.41
N ALA A 433 3.54 8.86 -11.95
CA ALA A 433 2.65 9.91 -12.42
C ALA A 433 2.17 10.84 -11.29
N ASN A 434 2.01 10.33 -10.06
CA ASN A 434 1.61 11.18 -8.93
C ASN A 434 2.76 12.04 -8.41
N GLU A 435 4.00 11.52 -8.38
CA GLU A 435 5.18 12.35 -8.09
C GLU A 435 5.35 13.47 -9.13
N LEU A 436 5.18 13.17 -10.42
CA LEU A 436 5.21 14.15 -11.50
C LEU A 436 4.23 15.31 -11.25
N ILE A 437 2.95 14.99 -11.05
CA ILE A 437 1.88 15.99 -10.84
C ILE A 437 2.10 16.75 -9.51
N THR A 438 2.48 16.04 -8.46
CA THR A 438 2.72 16.60 -7.12
C THR A 438 3.90 17.58 -7.13
N THR A 439 4.98 17.27 -7.85
CA THR A 439 6.16 18.16 -7.96
C THR A 439 5.78 19.54 -8.50
N GLU A 440 4.89 19.58 -9.49
CA GLU A 440 4.37 20.83 -10.08
C GLU A 440 3.30 21.47 -9.19
N ALA A 441 2.43 20.68 -8.56
CA ALA A 441 1.37 21.16 -7.67
C ALA A 441 1.92 21.78 -6.37
N LEU A 442 3.04 21.28 -5.85
CA LEU A 442 3.80 21.88 -4.75
C LEU A 442 4.53 23.17 -5.17
N GLY A 443 4.72 23.41 -6.48
CA GLY A 443 5.47 24.57 -6.98
C GLY A 443 6.99 24.42 -6.89
N LEU A 444 7.53 23.19 -6.83
CA LEU A 444 8.97 22.93 -6.93
C LEU A 444 9.50 23.26 -8.35
N CYS A 445 8.64 23.18 -9.35
CA CYS A 445 8.87 23.71 -10.69
C CYS A 445 7.58 24.25 -11.31
N LYS A 446 7.68 24.83 -12.51
CA LYS A 446 6.52 25.23 -13.31
C LYS A 446 5.75 24.00 -13.81
N GLU A 447 4.47 24.17 -14.12
CA GLU A 447 3.68 23.13 -14.79
C GLU A 447 4.32 22.72 -16.14
N GLY A 448 4.27 21.42 -16.45
CA GLY A 448 4.90 20.82 -17.62
C GLY A 448 6.43 20.75 -17.58
N GLN A 449 7.07 20.91 -16.42
CA GLN A 449 8.53 20.87 -16.29
C GLN A 449 9.05 19.75 -15.38
N ALA A 450 8.21 19.08 -14.59
CA ALA A 450 8.69 18.04 -13.67
C ALA A 450 9.33 16.85 -14.40
N GLY A 451 8.83 16.47 -15.58
CA GLY A 451 9.41 15.40 -16.39
C GLY A 451 10.83 15.73 -16.89
N PRO A 452 11.01 16.82 -17.67
CA PRO A 452 12.34 17.25 -18.13
C PRO A 452 13.34 17.59 -17.02
N LEU A 453 12.88 17.99 -15.83
CA LEU A 453 13.74 18.25 -14.67
C LEU A 453 14.16 16.96 -13.94
N ASN A 454 13.27 15.97 -13.82
CA ASN A 454 13.63 14.64 -13.33
C ASN A 454 14.66 13.94 -14.23
N GLU A 455 14.47 14.00 -15.55
CA GLU A 455 15.41 13.45 -16.53
C GLU A 455 16.80 14.13 -16.47
N LYS A 456 16.86 15.40 -16.03
CA LYS A 456 18.11 16.15 -15.79
C LYS A 456 18.67 15.97 -14.36
N GLY A 457 18.12 15.07 -13.55
CA GLY A 457 18.58 14.83 -12.18
C GLY A 457 18.36 15.99 -11.21
N LYS A 458 17.40 16.89 -11.48
CA LYS A 458 17.18 18.10 -10.66
C LYS A 458 16.48 17.84 -9.32
N PHE A 459 15.99 16.62 -9.10
CA PHE A 459 15.26 16.20 -7.90
C PHE A 459 15.96 15.06 -7.13
N THR A 460 17.26 14.86 -7.37
CA THR A 460 18.12 13.87 -6.69
C THR A 460 19.38 14.53 -6.12
N TYR A 461 20.30 13.75 -5.57
CA TYR A 461 21.57 14.22 -5.02
C TYR A 461 22.46 14.83 -6.12
N GLY A 462 23.02 16.01 -5.86
CA GLY A 462 23.92 16.70 -6.77
C GLY A 462 24.13 18.16 -6.34
N SER A 463 25.16 18.82 -6.87
CA SER A 463 25.47 20.23 -6.56
C SER A 463 24.64 21.25 -7.33
N ASP A 464 23.89 20.80 -8.35
CA ASP A 464 23.05 21.60 -9.23
C ASP A 464 21.61 21.04 -9.23
N ASN A 465 21.14 20.57 -8.08
CA ASN A 465 19.76 20.15 -7.87
C ASN A 465 18.87 21.33 -7.42
N ILE A 466 17.55 21.13 -7.47
CA ILE A 466 16.55 22.05 -6.90
C ILE A 466 16.32 21.67 -5.44
N CYS A 467 16.09 20.37 -5.20
CA CYS A 467 15.99 19.73 -3.89
C CYS A 467 16.22 18.21 -4.09
N VAL A 468 16.30 17.44 -3.00
CA VAL A 468 16.23 15.97 -3.07
C VAL A 468 14.81 15.52 -2.77
N ILE A 469 14.15 14.89 -3.74
CA ILE A 469 12.82 14.30 -3.57
C ILE A 469 12.95 12.81 -3.23
N ASN A 470 12.31 12.41 -2.15
CA ASN A 470 12.21 11.04 -1.63
C ASN A 470 13.59 10.39 -1.39
N PRO A 471 14.46 10.97 -0.54
CA PRO A 471 15.78 10.39 -0.23
C PRO A 471 15.71 8.98 0.35
N SER A 472 14.58 8.59 0.94
CA SER A 472 14.34 7.25 1.48
C SER A 472 13.90 6.21 0.44
N GLY A 473 13.70 6.61 -0.81
CA GLY A 473 13.23 5.75 -1.90
C GLY A 473 11.74 5.84 -2.22
N GLY A 474 11.00 6.70 -1.52
CA GLY A 474 9.57 6.93 -1.81
C GLY A 474 8.68 5.69 -1.61
N LEU A 475 7.38 5.83 -1.84
CA LEU A 475 6.41 4.73 -1.79
C LEU A 475 6.70 3.68 -2.87
N ILE A 476 7.24 4.08 -4.04
CA ILE A 476 7.57 3.14 -5.14
C ILE A 476 8.49 2.01 -4.67
N SER A 477 9.45 2.31 -3.78
CA SER A 477 10.50 1.35 -3.40
C SER A 477 10.45 0.97 -1.91
N LYS A 478 10.12 1.90 -1.02
CA LYS A 478 9.96 1.59 0.42
C LYS A 478 8.84 0.61 0.68
N GLY A 479 7.79 0.69 -0.14
CA GLY A 479 6.50 0.13 0.19
C GLY A 479 5.53 1.17 0.74
N HIS A 480 4.26 0.77 0.80
CA HIS A 480 3.15 1.66 1.14
C HIS A 480 2.18 1.04 2.18
N PRO A 481 2.61 0.87 3.44
CA PRO A 481 1.70 0.62 4.56
C PRO A 481 0.86 1.88 4.81
N LEU A 482 -0.45 1.84 4.52
CA LEU A 482 -1.26 3.05 4.34
C LEU A 482 -1.28 3.95 5.59
N GLY A 483 -1.59 3.37 6.76
CA GLY A 483 -1.58 4.03 8.06
C GLY A 483 -0.21 4.54 8.51
N ALA A 484 0.87 3.83 8.17
CA ALA A 484 2.23 4.19 8.59
C ALA A 484 2.94 5.20 7.67
N THR A 485 2.56 5.27 6.38
CA THR A 485 3.30 6.02 5.35
C THR A 485 3.53 7.48 5.70
N GLY A 486 2.51 8.19 6.20
CA GLY A 486 2.64 9.59 6.60
C GLY A 486 3.58 9.81 7.79
N LEU A 487 3.75 8.81 8.67
CA LEU A 487 4.72 8.89 9.77
C LEU A 487 6.11 8.46 9.32
N ALA A 488 6.24 7.47 8.43
CA ALA A 488 7.53 7.10 7.83
C ALA A 488 8.18 8.25 7.04
N GLN A 489 7.38 9.05 6.33
CA GLN A 489 7.82 10.31 5.71
C GLN A 489 8.31 11.32 6.78
N CYS A 490 7.58 11.49 7.88
CA CYS A 490 7.99 12.36 8.99
C CYS A 490 9.33 11.90 9.61
N CYS A 491 9.49 10.60 9.88
CA CYS A 491 10.72 10.01 10.42
C CYS A 491 11.94 10.31 9.54
N GLU A 492 11.85 10.10 8.22
CA GLU A 492 12.96 10.41 7.31
C GLU A 492 13.31 11.90 7.34
N LEU A 493 12.32 12.81 7.25
CA LEU A 493 12.59 14.25 7.29
C LEU A 493 13.19 14.71 8.63
N VAL A 494 12.79 14.08 9.75
CA VAL A 494 13.39 14.30 11.08
C VAL A 494 14.85 13.82 11.10
N TRP A 495 15.16 12.65 10.54
CA TRP A 495 16.54 12.17 10.44
C TRP A 495 17.39 13.08 9.55
N GLN A 496 16.87 13.51 8.39
CA GLN A 496 17.53 14.44 7.47
C GLN A 496 17.86 15.78 8.14
N LEU A 497 16.93 16.34 8.92
CA LEU A 497 17.11 17.59 9.66
C LEU A 497 18.06 17.46 10.86
N ARG A 498 18.03 16.34 11.59
CA ARG A 498 18.96 16.10 12.71
C ARG A 498 20.40 15.85 12.22
N GLY A 499 20.59 15.44 10.97
CA GLY A 499 21.90 15.08 10.40
C GLY A 499 22.21 13.59 10.53
N CYS A 500 21.17 12.76 10.44
CA CYS A 500 21.13 11.38 10.92
C CYS A 500 20.76 10.36 9.86
N ALA A 501 20.48 10.74 8.61
CA ALA A 501 19.93 9.83 7.61
C ALA A 501 20.96 8.86 6.97
N ASP A 502 22.12 8.65 7.62
CA ASP A 502 23.21 7.78 7.17
C ASP A 502 23.56 8.05 5.68
N LYS A 503 23.65 7.02 4.83
CA LYS A 503 23.97 7.11 3.39
C LYS A 503 22.94 7.90 2.57
N ARG A 504 21.80 8.27 3.16
CA ARG A 504 20.76 9.11 2.55
C ARG A 504 20.91 10.58 2.92
N GLN A 505 21.85 10.94 3.80
CA GLN A 505 21.94 12.30 4.33
C GLN A 505 22.15 13.33 3.21
N VAL A 506 21.17 14.22 3.06
CA VAL A 506 21.24 15.38 2.17
C VAL A 506 22.12 16.44 2.85
N PRO A 507 23.07 17.09 2.14
CA PRO A 507 23.89 18.14 2.74
C PRO A 507 23.08 19.37 3.16
N ALA A 508 23.42 19.96 4.31
CA ALA A 508 22.97 21.28 4.76
C ALA A 508 21.44 21.50 4.80
N VAL A 509 20.65 20.47 5.10
CA VAL A 509 19.19 20.59 5.29
C VAL A 509 18.86 21.54 6.44
N ARG A 510 17.99 22.51 6.18
CA ARG A 510 17.46 23.47 7.17
C ARG A 510 15.94 23.41 7.27
N ASN A 511 15.27 23.27 6.12
CA ASN A 511 13.84 23.02 6.06
C ASN A 511 13.57 21.78 5.21
N ALA A 512 12.59 21.00 5.64
CA ALA A 512 12.13 19.79 4.99
C ALA A 512 10.62 19.86 4.76
N LEU A 513 10.14 19.32 3.63
CA LEU A 513 8.72 19.35 3.26
C LEU A 513 8.15 17.94 3.14
N GLN A 514 7.00 17.70 3.75
CA GLN A 514 6.21 16.49 3.56
C GLN A 514 4.98 16.79 2.71
N HIS A 515 4.63 15.85 1.83
CA HIS A 515 3.33 15.76 1.17
C HIS A 515 2.80 14.32 1.28
N ASN A 516 1.56 14.18 1.75
CA ASN A 516 0.91 12.90 1.97
C ASN A 516 -0.56 13.01 1.55
N LEU A 517 -1.04 12.14 0.66
CA LEU A 517 -2.29 12.34 -0.07
C LEU A 517 -3.10 11.04 -0.14
N GLY A 518 -4.36 11.07 0.30
CA GLY A 518 -5.30 9.97 0.17
C GLY A 518 -6.56 10.40 -0.57
N LEU A 519 -7.04 9.55 -1.48
CA LEU A 519 -8.25 9.82 -2.29
C LEU A 519 -9.54 9.60 -1.49
N GLY A 520 -10.66 10.11 -2.00
CA GLY A 520 -11.94 10.16 -1.27
C GLY A 520 -11.94 11.17 -0.11
N GLY A 521 -10.93 12.04 -0.04
CA GLY A 521 -10.16 12.15 1.19
C GLY A 521 -9.44 13.48 1.36
N ALA A 522 -8.15 13.42 1.74
CA ALA A 522 -7.38 14.58 2.16
C ALA A 522 -5.91 14.56 1.73
N CYS A 523 -5.41 15.74 1.40
CA CYS A 523 -4.00 16.06 1.28
C CYS A 523 -3.50 16.69 2.58
N VAL A 524 -2.39 16.19 3.11
CA VAL A 524 -1.65 16.77 4.23
C VAL A 524 -0.29 17.23 3.73
N VAL A 525 0.05 18.50 3.99
CA VAL A 525 1.38 19.05 3.74
C VAL A 525 1.93 19.58 5.07
N ALA A 526 3.20 19.30 5.35
CA ALA A 526 3.89 19.75 6.57
C ALA A 526 5.28 20.30 6.24
N ALA A 527 5.63 21.45 6.83
CA ALA A 527 6.97 22.01 6.78
C ALA A 527 7.65 21.82 8.14
N TYR A 528 8.85 21.25 8.10
CA TYR A 528 9.69 20.99 9.26
C TYR A 528 10.94 21.85 9.20
N ARG A 529 11.41 22.32 10.36
CA ARG A 529 12.71 23.00 10.48
C ARG A 529 13.44 22.57 11.74
N LYS A 530 14.77 22.66 11.73
CA LYS A 530 15.58 22.39 12.92
C LYS A 530 15.44 23.53 13.94
N VAL A 531 15.23 23.23 15.22
CA VAL A 531 15.04 24.24 16.27
C VAL A 531 16.32 25.06 16.51
N ASN A 532 17.48 24.42 16.45
CA ASN A 532 18.78 25.05 16.54
C ASN A 532 19.83 24.25 15.72
N ASN A 533 21.08 24.72 15.63
CA ASN A 533 22.12 24.05 14.85
C ASN A 533 22.91 22.98 15.63
N ALA A 534 22.54 22.63 16.87
CA ALA A 534 23.28 21.67 17.68
C ALA A 534 23.23 20.25 17.07
N PRO A 535 24.22 19.39 17.33
CA PRO A 535 24.09 17.96 17.05
C PRO A 535 23.01 17.35 17.97
N PRO A 536 22.34 16.27 17.54
CA PRO A 536 21.38 15.57 18.39
C PRO A 536 22.05 15.02 19.64
N THR A 537 21.35 15.07 20.78
CA THR A 537 21.90 14.70 22.10
C THR A 537 21.90 13.21 22.40
N ARG A 538 21.33 12.36 21.54
CA ARG A 538 21.29 10.90 21.69
C ARG A 538 21.66 10.17 20.40
N ALA A 539 22.20 8.95 20.57
CA ALA A 539 22.50 8.02 19.48
C ALA A 539 21.22 7.64 18.70
N LEU A 540 21.41 7.25 17.44
CA LEU A 540 20.40 7.48 16.41
C LEU A 540 19.69 6.20 15.96
N PRO A 541 18.34 6.18 15.88
CA PRO A 541 17.59 5.01 15.41
C PRO A 541 17.87 4.61 13.95
N SER A 542 18.54 5.46 13.17
CA SER A 542 18.74 5.31 11.73
C SER A 542 19.94 4.42 11.35
N ASP A 543 20.81 4.09 12.30
CA ASP A 543 21.94 3.17 12.13
C ASP A 543 21.51 1.75 12.53
N PRO A 544 21.59 0.74 11.62
CA PRO A 544 21.26 -0.64 11.95
C PRO A 544 22.06 -1.23 13.12
N SER A 545 23.32 -0.82 13.31
CA SER A 545 24.14 -1.28 14.45
C SER A 545 23.69 -0.69 15.78
N VAL A 546 23.05 0.49 15.74
CA VAL A 546 22.39 1.07 16.92
C VAL A 546 21.13 0.27 17.25
N LEU A 547 20.40 -0.24 16.26
CA LEU A 547 19.31 -1.21 16.50
C LEU A 547 19.85 -2.50 17.16
N GLU A 548 20.88 -3.13 16.58
CA GLU A 548 21.52 -4.36 17.10
C GLU A 548 22.13 -4.19 18.52
N SER A 549 22.59 -2.99 18.87
CA SER A 549 23.08 -2.69 20.23
C SER A 549 21.95 -2.45 21.23
N TRP A 550 20.84 -1.85 20.79
CA TRP A 550 19.65 -1.59 21.61
C TRP A 550 18.78 -2.83 21.88
N GLU A 551 19.01 -3.92 21.13
CA GLU A 551 18.47 -5.26 21.38
C GLU A 551 19.10 -5.86 22.66
N LYS A 552 20.36 -5.52 22.99
CA LYS A 552 21.10 -6.09 24.14
C LYS A 552 20.80 -5.47 25.51
N GLU A 553 20.10 -4.33 25.56
CA GLU A 553 19.93 -3.53 26.80
C GLU A 553 18.57 -3.69 27.51
N GLY A 554 17.88 -4.83 27.33
CA GLY A 554 16.93 -5.31 28.34
C GLY A 554 15.54 -4.67 28.40
N VAL A 555 14.99 -4.23 27.27
CA VAL A 555 13.52 -4.34 27.10
C VAL A 555 13.22 -5.84 26.91
N ASN A 556 12.08 -6.36 27.39
CA ASN A 556 11.67 -7.74 27.08
C ASN A 556 11.16 -7.83 25.63
N LEU A 557 12.09 -7.59 24.70
CA LEU A 557 11.94 -7.77 23.28
C LEU A 557 12.31 -9.20 22.87
N GLU A 558 13.07 -9.98 23.64
CA GLU A 558 13.42 -11.39 23.31
C GLU A 558 12.21 -12.24 22.88
N THR A 559 11.03 -12.01 23.46
CA THR A 559 9.78 -12.73 23.11
C THR A 559 9.15 -12.27 21.77
N LEU A 560 9.45 -11.04 21.34
CA LEU A 560 9.09 -10.46 20.04
C LEU A 560 10.18 -10.71 18.99
N GLU A 561 11.45 -10.63 19.39
CA GLU A 561 12.64 -10.83 18.57
C GLU A 561 12.86 -12.30 18.24
N SER A 562 12.52 -13.25 19.11
CA SER A 562 12.41 -14.67 18.72
C SER A 562 11.31 -14.96 17.67
N ARG A 563 10.42 -13.99 17.41
CA ARG A 563 9.51 -13.99 16.25
C ARG A 563 10.05 -13.21 15.04
N LEU A 564 11.05 -12.34 15.21
CA LEU A 564 11.63 -11.47 14.15
C LEU A 564 13.03 -11.89 13.68
N SER A 565 13.78 -12.66 14.47
CA SER A 565 15.18 -13.01 14.24
C SER A 565 15.50 -14.43 14.69
N THR A 566 16.06 -15.21 13.76
CA THR A 566 16.97 -16.33 14.06
C THR A 566 17.88 -16.57 12.86
N ARG A 567 19.15 -16.18 12.97
CA ARG A 567 20.23 -17.08 12.57
C ARG A 567 20.70 -17.76 13.85
N GLU A 568 20.71 -19.08 13.86
CA GLU A 568 21.15 -19.85 15.02
C GLU A 568 22.67 -19.78 15.21
N SER A 569 23.09 -19.71 16.48
CA SER A 569 24.18 -20.53 17.01
C SER A 569 24.01 -20.64 18.52
N ASP A 570 24.03 -21.87 19.05
CA ASP A 570 23.75 -22.20 20.46
C ASP A 570 24.64 -21.50 21.50
N VAL A 571 24.15 -21.36 22.74
CA VAL A 571 24.73 -21.88 24.01
C VAL A 571 23.97 -21.34 25.25
N ASP A 572 23.82 -22.19 26.28
CA ASP A 572 23.08 -21.97 27.55
C ASP A 572 23.79 -21.11 28.64
N TYR A 573 23.06 -20.15 29.24
CA TYR A 573 23.16 -19.56 30.62
C TYR A 573 24.51 -18.92 31.12
N PRO A 574 24.59 -18.16 32.25
CA PRO A 574 23.72 -17.08 32.80
C PRO A 574 24.48 -15.81 33.35
N LEU A 575 23.75 -14.80 33.85
CA LEU A 575 24.12 -13.71 34.83
C LEU A 575 24.98 -12.46 34.43
N ILE A 576 24.38 -11.27 34.68
CA ILE A 576 24.90 -10.01 35.30
C ILE A 576 26.03 -9.16 34.65
N ALA A 577 25.62 -7.95 34.23
CA ALA A 577 26.26 -6.62 34.19
C ALA A 577 27.78 -6.39 34.40
N TRP A 578 28.42 -5.64 33.46
CA TRP A 578 29.24 -4.43 33.75
C TRP A 578 29.53 -3.56 32.51
N VAL A 579 30.13 -2.38 32.72
CA VAL A 579 30.30 -1.21 31.80
C VAL A 579 31.55 -0.41 32.27
N PRO A 580 32.39 0.27 31.44
CA PRO A 580 32.33 0.55 29.98
C PRO A 580 33.60 0.15 29.17
N GLU A 581 33.59 0.35 27.84
CA GLU A 581 34.40 1.39 27.13
C GLU A 581 33.81 1.73 25.75
#